data_AF-A0A085LQG6-F1
#
_entry.id   AF-A0A085LQG6-F1
#
_cell.length_a   1.000
_cell.length_b   1.000
_cell.length_c   1.000
_cell.angle_alpha   90.00
_cell.angle_beta   90.00
_cell.angle_gamma   90.00
#
_symmetry.space_group_name_H-M   'P 1'
#
loop_
_entity.id
_entity.type
_entity.pdbx_description
1 polymer ?
#
loop_
_entity_poly.entity_id
_entity_poly.type
_entity_poly.pdbx_seq_one_letter_code
_entity_poly.pdbx_strand_id
1 'polypeptide(L)'
;MDKQLLTEDLNLIKTKSVISALRSKLLLFKRRFAMGELCQFHNLIEAKKEGQVSDADVEVYREHLQALHNDFASRFEDILSVVIPDWAINSFGSIKDEETSLQVELLDF
;
A
#
# COMPACT_ATOMS: atom_id res chain seq x y z
N MET A 1 -4.83 -21.47 -9.74
CA MET A 1 -4.48 -20.87 -8.44
C MET A 1 -2.97 -20.70 -8.44
N ASP A 2 -2.50 -19.47 -8.69
CA ASP A 2 -1.09 -19.22 -8.98
C ASP A 2 -0.23 -19.33 -7.73
N LYS A 3 0.53 -20.42 -7.67
CA LYS A 3 1.44 -20.80 -6.56
C LYS A 3 2.58 -19.79 -6.33
N GLN A 4 2.73 -18.79 -7.19
CA GLN A 4 3.80 -17.79 -7.10
C GLN A 4 3.52 -16.67 -6.07
N LEU A 5 2.26 -16.46 -5.67
CA LEU A 5 1.91 -15.44 -4.66
C LEU A 5 2.16 -15.88 -3.20
N LEU A 6 2.51 -17.16 -2.98
CA LEU A 6 2.66 -17.78 -1.66
C LEU A 6 4.12 -17.97 -1.22
N THR A 7 5.10 -17.55 -2.05
CA THR A 7 6.51 -17.93 -1.88
C THR A 7 7.41 -16.80 -1.37
N GLU A 8 6.92 -15.56 -1.26
CA GLU A 8 7.63 -14.54 -0.49
C GLU A 8 7.14 -14.57 0.95
N ASP A 9 8.06 -14.61 1.92
CA ASP A 9 7.73 -14.39 3.33
C ASP A 9 7.05 -13.03 3.49
N LEU A 10 5.72 -13.06 3.48
CA LEU A 10 4.84 -11.93 3.62
C LEU A 10 4.72 -11.63 5.11
N ASN A 11 5.56 -10.71 5.59
CA ASN A 11 5.48 -10.22 6.97
C ASN A 11 4.51 -9.02 7.08
N LEU A 12 4.19 -8.64 8.32
CA LEU A 12 3.28 -7.54 8.60
C LEU A 12 3.72 -6.21 7.96
N ILE A 13 5.04 -5.94 7.93
CA ILE A 13 5.61 -4.72 7.33
C ILE A 13 5.31 -4.68 5.83
N LYS A 14 5.64 -5.75 5.09
CA LYS A 14 5.38 -5.87 3.65
C LYS A 14 3.88 -5.78 3.36
N THR A 15 3.07 -6.50 4.12
CA THR A 15 1.61 -6.51 3.99
C THR A 15 1.03 -5.10 4.15
N LYS A 16 1.38 -4.41 5.24
CA LYS A 16 0.93 -3.05 5.51
C LYS A 16 1.38 -2.08 4.41
N SER A 17 2.60 -2.23 3.91
CA SER A 17 3.14 -1.42 2.81
C SER A 17 2.32 -1.58 1.53
N VAL A 18 2.06 -2.82 1.10
CA VAL A 18 1.27 -3.11 -0.11
C VAL A 18 -0.16 -2.57 0.03
N ILE A 19 -0.81 -2.81 1.16
CA ILE A 19 -2.18 -2.30 1.43
C ILE A 19 -2.19 -0.77 1.40
N SER A 20 -1.22 -0.11 2.03
CA SER A 20 -1.12 1.35 2.07
C SER A 20 -0.87 1.96 0.69
N ALA A 21 -0.02 1.32 -0.11
CA ALA A 21 0.26 1.72 -1.49
C ALA A 21 -0.99 1.57 -2.37
N LEU A 22 -1.70 0.44 -2.26
CA LEU A 22 -2.93 0.21 -3.01
C LEU A 22 -4.03 1.22 -2.64
N ARG A 23 -4.24 1.48 -1.34
CA ARG A 23 -5.18 2.51 -0.86
C ARG A 23 -4.86 3.88 -1.45
N SER A 24 -3.59 4.28 -1.42
CA SER A 24 -3.12 5.55 -2.00
C SER A 24 -3.35 5.60 -3.51
N LYS A 25 -3.13 4.48 -4.21
CA LYS A 25 -3.33 4.37 -5.66
C LYS A 25 -4.80 4.51 -6.06
N LEU A 26 -5.74 3.96 -5.28
CA LEU A 26 -7.18 4.14 -5.50
C LEU A 26 -7.57 5.62 -5.40
N LEU A 27 -7.08 6.33 -4.39
CA LEU A 27 -7.34 7.76 -4.22
C LEU A 27 -6.75 8.58 -5.38
N LEU A 28 -5.53 8.24 -5.82
CA LEU A 28 -4.89 8.86 -6.98
C LEU A 28 -5.72 8.64 -8.24
N PHE A 29 -6.20 7.43 -8.49
CA PHE A 29 -7.05 7.13 -9.64
C PHE A 29 -8.34 7.95 -9.60
N LYS A 30 -9.02 8.02 -8.46
CA LYS A 30 -10.21 8.87 -8.32
C LYS A 30 -9.93 10.32 -8.72
N ARG A 31 -8.80 10.90 -8.28
CA ARG A 31 -8.40 12.28 -8.63
C ARG A 31 -8.09 12.42 -10.12
N ARG A 32 -7.43 11.43 -10.73
CA ARG A 32 -7.13 11.45 -12.18
C ARG A 32 -8.40 11.41 -13.01
N PHE A 33 -9.36 10.56 -12.65
CA PHE A 33 -10.70 10.58 -13.24
C PHE A 33 -11.34 11.97 -13.07
N ALA A 34 -11.17 12.60 -11.90
CA ALA A 34 -11.63 13.96 -11.65
C ALA A 34 -11.10 15.04 -12.58
N MET A 35 -9.88 14.85 -13.05
CA MET A 35 -9.20 15.78 -13.95
C MET A 35 -9.30 15.37 -15.42
N GLY A 36 -9.98 14.26 -15.74
CA GLY A 36 -10.00 13.67 -17.09
C GLY A 36 -8.65 13.10 -17.53
N GLU A 37 -7.72 12.86 -16.61
CA GLU A 37 -6.39 12.31 -16.88
C GLU A 37 -6.45 10.78 -17.10
N LEU A 38 -7.05 10.36 -18.20
CA LEU A 38 -7.31 8.94 -18.47
C LEU A 38 -6.18 8.23 -19.21
N CYS A 39 -5.04 8.88 -19.47
CA CYS A 39 -3.94 8.35 -20.28
C CYS A 39 -3.37 7.00 -19.80
N GLN A 40 -3.53 6.69 -18.52
CA GLN A 40 -3.09 5.44 -17.90
C GLN A 40 -4.08 4.27 -18.09
N PHE A 41 -5.28 4.57 -18.60
CA PHE A 41 -6.39 3.65 -18.79
C PHE A 41 -6.67 3.47 -20.28
N HIS A 42 -5.73 2.82 -21.00
CA HIS A 42 -5.80 2.67 -22.46
C HIS A 42 -7.14 2.08 -22.92
N ASN A 43 -7.57 0.99 -22.26
CA ASN A 43 -8.85 0.32 -22.56
C ASN A 43 -10.06 1.25 -22.37
N LEU A 44 -10.02 2.15 -21.38
CA LEU A 44 -11.11 3.10 -21.15
C LEU A 44 -11.14 4.17 -22.24
N ILE A 45 -9.98 4.64 -22.68
CA ILE A 45 -9.87 5.57 -23.80
C ILE A 45 -10.39 4.93 -25.08
N GLU A 46 -10.03 3.68 -25.35
CA GLU A 46 -10.52 2.92 -26.51
C GLU A 46 -12.04 2.75 -26.45
N ALA A 47 -12.57 2.26 -25.33
CA ALA A 47 -14.02 2.09 -25.16
C ALA A 47 -14.79 3.41 -25.31
N LYS A 48 -14.22 4.53 -24.85
CA LYS A 48 -14.82 5.86 -25.05
C LYS A 48 -14.78 6.30 -26.51
N LYS A 49 -13.70 6.02 -27.25
CA LYS A 49 -13.61 6.29 -28.70
C LYS A 49 -14.60 5.46 -29.51
N GLU A 50 -14.85 4.23 -29.10
CA GLU A 50 -15.81 3.31 -29.71
C GLU A 50 -17.27 3.64 -29.33
N GLY A 51 -17.49 4.64 -28.46
CA GLY A 51 -18.82 5.04 -27.99
C GLY A 51 -19.47 4.06 -27.01
N GLN A 52 -18.71 3.09 -26.48
CA GLN A 52 -19.19 2.10 -25.52
C GLN A 52 -19.30 2.66 -24.10
N VAL A 53 -18.55 3.73 -23.81
CA VAL A 53 -18.49 4.36 -22.49
C VAL A 53 -18.82 5.84 -22.63
N SER A 54 -19.88 6.27 -21.95
CA SER A 54 -20.27 7.67 -21.85
C SER A 54 -19.54 8.38 -20.70
N ASP A 55 -19.62 9.71 -20.68
CA ASP A 55 -19.08 10.49 -19.55
C ASP A 55 -19.80 10.16 -18.22
N ALA A 56 -21.08 9.77 -18.28
CA ALA A 56 -21.82 9.33 -17.09
C ALA A 56 -21.23 8.02 -16.52
N ASP A 57 -20.83 7.08 -17.40
CA ASP A 57 -20.21 5.82 -16.99
C ASP A 57 -18.84 6.05 -16.33
N VAL A 58 -18.08 7.05 -16.82
CA VAL A 58 -16.80 7.46 -16.21
C VAL A 58 -17.01 8.02 -14.80
N GLU A 59 -18.08 8.78 -14.56
CA GLU A 59 -18.42 9.27 -13.23
C GLU A 59 -18.86 8.16 -12.28
N VAL A 60 -19.68 7.20 -12.76
CA VAL A 60 -20.03 6.00 -11.98
C VAL A 60 -18.78 5.21 -11.60
N TYR A 61 -17.82 5.07 -12.51
CA TYR A 61 -16.55 4.41 -12.20
C TYR A 61 -15.76 5.17 -11.12
N ARG A 62 -15.76 6.51 -11.17
CA ARG A 62 -15.14 7.34 -10.11
C ARG A 62 -15.79 7.10 -8.76
N GLU A 63 -17.11 7.00 -8.70
CA GLU A 63 -17.84 6.67 -7.46
C GLU A 63 -17.48 5.27 -6.94
N HIS A 64 -17.37 4.29 -7.84
CA HIS A 64 -16.90 2.95 -7.50
C HIS A 64 -15.48 2.95 -6.93
N LEU A 65 -14.56 3.75 -7.46
CA LEU A 65 -13.22 3.90 -6.89
C LEU A 65 -13.26 4.44 -5.45
N GLN A 66 -14.20 5.35 -5.15
CA GLN A 66 -14.39 5.87 -3.79
C GLN A 66 -14.99 4.81 -2.86
N ALA A 67 -16.01 4.09 -3.31
CA ALA A 67 -16.60 3.01 -2.54
C ALA A 67 -15.56 1.92 -2.24
N LEU A 68 -14.76 1.54 -3.24
CA LEU A 68 -13.66 0.59 -3.09
C LEU A 68 -12.60 1.11 -2.13
N HIS A 69 -12.22 2.39 -2.20
CA HIS A 69 -11.29 2.98 -1.22
C HIS A 69 -11.82 2.87 0.21
N ASN A 70 -13.10 3.14 0.42
CA ASN A 70 -13.72 3.09 1.75
C ASN A 70 -13.82 1.65 2.27
N ASP A 71 -14.23 0.71 1.42
CA ASP A 71 -14.22 -0.73 1.74
C ASP A 71 -12.81 -1.19 2.11
N PHE A 72 -11.81 -0.81 1.31
CA PHE A 72 -10.42 -1.17 1.56
C PHE A 72 -9.89 -0.58 2.87
N ALA A 73 -10.27 0.66 3.19
CA ALA A 73 -9.89 1.30 4.44
C ALA A 73 -10.52 0.59 5.67
N SER A 74 -11.78 0.18 5.56
CA SER A 74 -12.49 -0.52 6.64
C SER A 74 -11.99 -1.96 6.82
N ARG A 75 -11.85 -2.72 5.73
CA ARG A 75 -11.43 -4.13 5.78
C ARG A 75 -10.01 -4.34 6.28
N PHE A 76 -9.14 -3.35 6.10
CA PHE A 76 -7.74 -3.42 6.52
C PHE A 76 -7.42 -2.43 7.64
N GLU A 77 -8.42 -1.91 8.35
CA GLU A 77 -8.23 -0.94 9.43
C GLU A 77 -7.25 -1.46 10.49
N ASP A 78 -7.38 -2.72 10.91
CA ASP A 78 -6.49 -3.35 11.88
C ASP A 78 -5.04 -3.32 11.41
N ILE A 79 -4.76 -3.70 10.16
CA ILE A 79 -3.39 -3.70 9.62
C ILE A 79 -2.88 -2.27 9.42
N LEU A 80 -3.74 -1.36 8.95
CA LEU A 80 -3.41 0.04 8.67
C LEU A 80 -3.19 0.84 9.94
N SER A 81 -3.82 0.48 11.06
CA SER A 81 -3.67 1.15 12.35
C SER A 81 -2.45 0.68 13.16
N VAL A 82 -1.89 -0.51 12.87
CA VAL A 82 -0.71 -1.02 13.60
C VAL A 82 0.47 -0.05 13.53
N VAL A 83 0.92 0.45 14.68
CA VAL A 83 2.18 1.19 14.75
C VAL A 83 3.32 0.18 14.75
N ILE A 84 4.15 0.21 13.71
CA ILE A 84 5.34 -0.65 13.62
C ILE A 84 6.49 0.15 14.24
N PRO A 85 7.12 -0.33 15.33
CA PRO A 85 8.25 0.36 15.94
C PRO A 85 9.43 0.48 14.98
N ASP A 86 10.20 1.57 15.08
CA ASP A 86 11.36 1.81 14.21
C ASP A 86 12.40 0.69 14.29
N TRP A 87 12.60 0.09 15.46
CA TRP A 87 13.51 -1.05 15.65
C TRP A 87 13.08 -2.30 14.87
N ALA A 88 11.78 -2.45 14.57
CA ALA A 88 11.26 -3.57 13.79
C ALA A 88 11.39 -3.33 12.28
N ILE A 89 11.48 -2.07 11.84
CA ILE A 89 11.72 -1.68 10.44
C ILE A 89 13.22 -1.67 10.15
N ASN A 90 14.02 -1.15 11.08
CA ASN A 90 15.46 -1.04 11.00
C ASN A 90 16.08 -1.64 12.25
N SER A 91 16.17 -2.96 12.29
CA SER A 91 16.89 -3.67 13.34
C SER A 91 18.36 -3.25 13.31
N PHE A 92 18.78 -2.46 14.31
CA PHE A 92 20.16 -2.05 14.59
C PHE A 92 20.83 -1.02 13.65
N GLY A 93 20.16 -0.46 12.63
CA GLY A 93 20.78 0.48 11.68
C GLY A 93 21.09 1.89 12.22
N SER A 94 21.11 2.09 13.53
CA SER A 94 21.57 3.31 14.20
C SER A 94 22.47 3.02 15.42
N ILE A 95 23.12 1.86 15.49
CA ILE A 95 24.34 1.78 16.28
C ILE A 95 25.43 2.38 15.39
N LYS A 96 25.50 3.71 15.31
CA LYS A 96 26.75 4.37 14.93
C LYS A 96 27.73 4.00 16.04
N ASP A 97 28.62 3.04 15.77
CA ASP A 97 29.92 2.82 16.42
C ASP A 97 30.10 3.43 17.82
N GLU A 98 29.18 3.16 18.74
CA GLU A 98 29.49 3.09 20.14
C GLU A 98 29.43 1.60 20.42
N GLU A 99 30.60 0.99 20.21
CA GLU A 99 31.04 -0.19 20.91
C GLU A 99 30.72 0.04 22.39
N THR A 100 29.48 -0.26 22.79
CA THR A 100 29.11 -0.38 24.19
C THR A 100 29.99 -1.50 24.67
N SER A 101 31.10 -1.09 25.29
CA SER A 101 32.00 -1.95 26.03
C SER A 101 31.14 -2.63 27.09
N LEU A 102 30.54 -3.76 26.74
CA LEU A 102 29.93 -4.67 27.68
C LEU A 102 31.09 -5.20 28.51
N GLN A 103 31.46 -4.45 29.55
CA GLN A 103 32.26 -4.99 30.62
C GLN A 103 31.38 -6.04 31.29
N VAL A 104 31.53 -7.28 30.84
CA VAL A 104 31.12 -8.44 31.61
C VAL A 104 32.03 -8.44 32.83
N GLU A 105 31.59 -7.81 33.91
CA GLU A 105 32.20 -7.96 35.22
C GLU A 105 31.93 -9.41 35.63
N LEU A 106 32.86 -10.30 35.29
CA LEU A 106 32.91 -11.64 35.88
C LEU A 106 33.16 -11.44 37.37
N LEU A 107 32.11 -11.53 38.17
CA LEU A 107 32.26 -11.78 39.58
C LEU A 107 32.84 -13.19 39.71
N ASP A 108 34.17 -13.24 39.87
CA ASP A 108 34.87 -14.43 40.35
C ASP A 108 34.30 -14.78 41.74
N PHE A 109 33.52 -15.86 41.81
CA PHE A 109 33.08 -16.50 43.05
C PHE A 109 33.93 -17.74 43.34
#